data_AF-A0A6A0ABJ5-F1
#
_entry.id   AF-A0A6A0ABJ5-F1
#
_cell.length_a   1.000
_cell.length_b   1.000
_cell.length_c   1.000
_cell.angle_alpha   90.00
_cell.angle_beta   90.00
_cell.angle_gamma   90.00
#
_symmetry.space_group_name_H-M   'P 1'
#
loop_
_entity.id
_entity.type
_entity.pdbx_description
1 polymer ?
#
loop_
_entity_poly.entity_id
_entity_poly.type
_entity_poly.pdbx_seq_one_letter_code
_entity_poly.pdbx_strand_id
1 'polypeptide(L)'
;MRLCPDASLNSTDDVLGLKYWLASAWDYMAMGNFPYPSGYILNGHGQLPAYPVRVACSLGLHHYTPSSAQLLEGMAQAAGVYYNYSGSLSCLNWNQGANSDSDEDADFWGYQ
;
A
#
# COMPACT_ATOMS: atom_id res chain seq x y z
N MET A 1 -9.95 7.82 -1.41
CA MET A 1 -8.71 7.60 -0.62
C MET A 1 -8.84 8.25 0.76
N ARG A 2 -8.80 7.44 1.83
CA ARG A 2 -8.99 7.88 3.23
C ARG A 2 -7.64 8.05 3.93
N LEU A 3 -7.00 9.20 3.75
CA LEU A 3 -5.76 9.49 4.47
C LEU A 3 -6.04 9.79 5.95
N CYS A 4 -5.09 9.47 6.82
CA CYS A 4 -5.16 9.83 8.23
C CYS A 4 -5.04 11.36 8.42
N PRO A 5 -5.62 11.97 9.48
CA PRO A 5 -5.60 13.43 9.66
C PRO A 5 -4.20 14.04 9.77
N ASP A 6 -3.27 13.29 10.36
CA ASP A 6 -1.85 13.60 10.51
C ASP A 6 -1.06 13.43 9.20
N ALA A 7 -1.61 12.70 8.23
CA ALA A 7 -1.04 12.47 6.90
C ALA A 7 -1.59 13.45 5.84
N SER A 8 -1.91 14.69 6.23
CA SER A 8 -2.46 15.70 5.32
C SER A 8 -1.45 16.09 4.22
N LEU A 9 -1.95 16.34 3.00
CA LEU A 9 -1.15 16.81 1.86
C LEU A 9 -1.20 18.34 1.80
N ASN A 10 -0.09 19.02 2.12
CA ASN A 10 0.01 20.48 2.19
C ASN A 10 0.85 21.08 1.06
N SER A 11 1.62 20.25 0.35
CA SER A 11 2.55 20.67 -0.70
C SER A 11 2.53 19.72 -1.90
N THR A 12 3.12 20.16 -3.02
CA THR A 12 3.37 19.30 -4.18
C THR A 12 4.32 18.15 -3.83
N ASP A 13 5.24 18.37 -2.90
CA ASP A 13 6.19 17.34 -2.46
C ASP A 13 5.46 16.23 -1.68
N ASP A 14 4.43 16.57 -0.89
CA ASP A 14 3.59 15.57 -0.22
C ASP A 14 2.83 14.71 -1.25
N VAL A 15 2.34 15.33 -2.32
CA VAL A 15 1.68 14.61 -3.42
C VAL A 15 2.67 13.69 -4.14
N LEU A 16 3.93 14.11 -4.29
CA LEU A 16 4.98 13.28 -4.85
C LEU A 16 5.34 12.11 -3.92
N GLY A 17 5.45 12.35 -2.62
CA GLY A 17 5.65 11.33 -1.60
C GLY A 17 4.53 10.29 -1.61
N LEU A 18 3.28 10.74 -1.62
CA LEU A 18 2.11 9.87 -1.75
C LEU A 18 2.16 9.01 -3.02
N LYS A 19 2.60 9.56 -4.15
CA LYS A 19 2.76 8.79 -5.40
C LYS A 19 3.80 7.69 -5.27
N TYR A 20 4.95 7.98 -4.66
CA TYR A 20 5.99 6.97 -4.43
C TYR A 20 5.54 5.90 -3.44
N TRP A 21 4.84 6.29 -2.37
CA TRP A 21 4.24 5.37 -1.41
C TRP A 21 3.19 4.44 -2.06
N LEU A 22 2.33 4.98 -2.93
CA LEU A 22 1.40 4.15 -3.70
C LEU A 22 2.12 3.19 -4.66
N ALA A 23 3.23 3.62 -5.26
CA ALA A 23 4.03 2.78 -6.14
C ALA A 23 4.72 1.64 -5.38
N SER A 24 5.28 1.90 -4.20
CA SER A 24 5.99 0.88 -3.43
C SER A 24 5.07 -0.27 -2.97
N ALA A 25 3.78 -0.01 -2.72
CA ALA A 25 2.81 -1.11 -2.51
C ALA A 25 2.83 -2.13 -3.65
N TRP A 26 2.92 -1.68 -4.90
CA TRP A 26 2.99 -2.57 -6.05
C TRP A 26 4.32 -3.32 -6.09
N ASP A 27 5.43 -2.65 -5.79
CA ASP A 27 6.74 -3.27 -5.75
C ASP A 27 6.80 -4.39 -4.69
N TYR A 28 6.33 -4.12 -3.47
CA TYR A 28 6.27 -5.12 -2.39
C TYR A 28 5.32 -6.28 -2.72
N MET A 29 4.14 -6.00 -3.29
CA MET A 29 3.24 -7.06 -3.74
C MET A 29 3.84 -7.88 -4.88
N ALA A 30 4.61 -7.28 -5.78
CA ALA A 30 5.28 -7.98 -6.87
C ALA A 30 6.39 -8.90 -6.35
N MET A 31 7.21 -8.43 -5.40
CA MET A 31 8.21 -9.24 -4.69
C MET A 31 7.55 -10.40 -3.93
N GLY A 32 6.40 -10.15 -3.30
CA GLY A 32 5.62 -11.12 -2.52
C GLY A 32 4.57 -11.90 -3.31
N ASN A 33 4.66 -11.96 -4.64
CA ASN A 33 3.57 -12.47 -5.49
C ASN A 33 3.46 -14.01 -5.50
N PHE A 34 3.43 -14.63 -4.31
CA PHE A 34 3.45 -16.08 -4.12
C PHE A 34 2.08 -16.73 -4.41
N PRO A 35 2.05 -18.01 -4.80
CA PRO A 35 0.81 -18.75 -5.07
C PRO A 35 0.09 -19.25 -3.81
N TYR A 36 0.42 -18.71 -2.63
CA TYR A 36 -0.16 -19.04 -1.33
C TYR A 36 -0.06 -17.83 -0.38
N PRO A 37 -0.88 -17.75 0.68
CA PRO A 37 -0.78 -16.66 1.67
C PRO A 37 0.58 -16.65 2.37
N SER A 38 1.21 -15.48 2.50
CA SER A 38 2.56 -15.36 3.06
C SER A 38 2.74 -14.06 3.83
N GLY A 39 3.41 -14.15 4.99
CA GLY A 39 3.79 -13.01 5.82
C GLY A 39 5.20 -12.49 5.59
N TYR A 40 5.94 -13.06 4.62
CA TYR A 40 7.36 -12.74 4.40
C TYR A 40 7.59 -11.25 4.14
N ILE A 41 6.83 -10.65 3.23
CA ILE A 41 6.95 -9.22 2.89
C ILE A 41 6.41 -8.29 3.98
N LEU A 42 5.67 -8.84 4.97
CA LEU A 42 5.09 -8.09 6.08
C LEU A 42 5.86 -8.29 7.39
N ASN A 43 7.08 -8.81 7.35
CA ASN A 43 7.89 -9.10 8.54
C ASN A 43 7.15 -9.95 9.59
N GLY A 44 6.22 -10.81 9.16
CA GLY A 44 5.45 -11.70 10.04
C GLY A 44 4.27 -11.08 10.78
N HIS A 45 3.98 -9.78 10.62
CA HIS A 45 2.85 -9.09 11.29
C HIS A 45 1.46 -9.45 10.73
N GLY A 46 1.42 -10.16 9.60
CA GLY A 46 0.20 -10.59 8.95
C GLY A 46 0.51 -11.41 7.71
N GLN A 47 -0.43 -11.52 6.77
CA GLN A 47 -0.22 -12.24 5.53
C GLN A 47 -0.82 -11.47 4.35
N LEU A 48 -0.05 -11.40 3.27
CA LEU A 48 -0.60 -11.11 1.96
C LEU A 48 -1.35 -12.34 1.45
N PRO A 49 -2.46 -12.15 0.71
CA PRO A 49 -3.19 -13.27 0.10
C PRO A 49 -2.37 -13.95 -1.00
N ALA A 50 -2.82 -15.11 -1.47
CA ALA A 50 -2.23 -15.72 -2.67
C ALA A 50 -2.42 -14.80 -3.89
N TYR A 51 -1.35 -14.61 -4.67
CA TYR A 51 -1.29 -13.71 -5.82
C TYR A 51 -1.75 -12.27 -5.49
N PRO A 52 -1.11 -11.56 -4.55
CA PRO A 52 -1.54 -10.25 -4.08
C PRO A 52 -1.67 -9.22 -5.21
N VAL A 53 -0.83 -9.27 -6.25
CA VAL A 53 -0.96 -8.37 -7.41
C VAL A 53 -2.30 -8.59 -8.13
N ARG A 54 -2.72 -9.85 -8.29
CA ARG A 54 -4.02 -10.18 -8.90
C ARG A 54 -5.17 -9.69 -8.05
N VAL A 55 -5.07 -9.85 -6.73
CA VAL A 55 -6.08 -9.34 -5.78
C VAL A 55 -6.18 -7.83 -5.89
N ALA A 56 -5.07 -7.11 -5.85
CA ALA A 56 -5.03 -5.65 -6.00
C ALA A 56 -5.66 -5.19 -7.33
N CYS A 57 -5.34 -5.84 -8.45
CA CYS A 57 -5.98 -5.55 -9.75
C CYS A 57 -7.48 -5.85 -9.77
N SER A 58 -7.96 -6.78 -8.95
CA SER A 58 -9.39 -7.07 -8.78
C SER A 58 -10.12 -6.11 -7.83
N LEU A 59 -9.42 -5.11 -7.28
CA LEU A 59 -10.01 -4.13 -6.39
C LEU A 59 -10.07 -2.77 -7.10
N GLY A 60 -11.29 -2.29 -7.34
CA GLY A 60 -11.58 -0.91 -7.77
C GLY A 60 -11.05 -0.47 -9.14
N LEU A 61 -10.21 -1.26 -9.82
CA LEU A 61 -9.65 -0.97 -11.15
C LEU A 61 -10.44 -1.61 -12.31
N HIS A 62 -11.69 -2.01 -12.06
CA HIS A 62 -12.54 -2.70 -13.03
C HIS A 62 -13.25 -1.79 -14.03
N HIS A 63 -13.34 -0.49 -13.74
CA HIS A 63 -14.01 0.44 -14.63
C HIS A 63 -13.10 0.77 -15.82
N TYR A 64 -13.59 0.56 -17.04
CA TYR A 64 -12.87 0.92 -18.26
C TYR A 64 -12.65 2.43 -18.41
N THR A 65 -13.57 3.24 -17.85
CA THR A 65 -13.51 4.71 -17.86
C THR A 65 -13.88 5.26 -16.48
N PRO A 66 -13.01 5.11 -15.46
CA PRO A 66 -13.29 5.60 -14.12
C PRO A 66 -13.19 7.13 -14.08
N SER A 67 -14.03 7.77 -13.26
CA SER A 67 -13.77 9.14 -12.83
C SER A 67 -12.49 9.21 -11.98
N SER A 68 -11.87 10.38 -11.86
CA SER A 68 -10.67 10.55 -11.02
C SER A 68 -10.90 10.10 -9.58
N ALA A 69 -12.10 10.34 -9.02
CA ALA A 69 -12.44 9.90 -7.66
C ALA A 69 -12.52 8.37 -7.56
N GLN A 70 -13.12 7.70 -8.55
CA GLN A 70 -13.17 6.23 -8.61
C GLN A 70 -11.77 5.62 -8.77
N LEU A 71 -10.92 6.23 -9.59
CA LEU A 71 -9.55 5.77 -9.78
C LEU A 71 -8.75 5.88 -8.48
N LEU A 72 -8.83 7.01 -7.79
CA LEU A 72 -8.15 7.21 -6.50
C LEU A 72 -8.65 6.27 -5.42
N GLU A 73 -9.95 5.94 -5.42
CA GLU A 73 -10.48 4.94 -4.50
C GLU A 73 -9.99 3.53 -4.85
N GLY A 74 -9.96 3.15 -6.12
CA GLY A 74 -9.40 1.87 -6.56
C GLY A 74 -7.91 1.73 -6.23
N MET A 75 -7.13 2.79 -6.43
CA MET A 75 -5.71 2.81 -6.02
C MET A 75 -5.56 2.64 -4.51
N ALA A 76 -6.41 3.28 -3.70
CA ALA A 76 -6.36 3.13 -2.25
C ALA A 76 -6.73 1.70 -1.81
N GLN A 77 -7.70 1.06 -2.46
CA GLN A 77 -8.07 -0.34 -2.19
C GLN A 77 -6.97 -1.31 -2.60
N ALA A 78 -6.36 -1.10 -3.77
CA ALA A 78 -5.25 -1.90 -4.26
C ALA A 78 -4.03 -1.79 -3.34
N ALA A 79 -3.62 -0.57 -2.97
CA ALA A 79 -2.54 -0.34 -2.01
C ALA A 79 -2.88 -0.91 -0.62
N GLY A 80 -4.16 -0.93 -0.25
CA GLY A 80 -4.67 -1.53 0.97
C GLY A 80 -4.40 -3.04 1.09
N VAL A 81 -4.18 -3.78 -0.01
CA VAL A 81 -3.76 -5.19 0.06
C VAL A 81 -2.42 -5.33 0.80
N TYR A 82 -1.52 -4.36 0.62
CA TYR A 82 -0.24 -4.31 1.31
C TYR A 82 -0.31 -3.53 2.63
N TYR A 83 -0.80 -2.28 2.61
CA TYR A 83 -0.77 -1.40 3.79
C TYR A 83 -1.86 -1.68 4.83
N ASN A 84 -2.99 -2.27 4.41
CA ASN A 84 -4.11 -2.63 5.29
C ASN A 84 -4.37 -4.15 5.21
N TYR A 85 -3.29 -4.94 5.27
CA TYR A 85 -3.36 -6.40 5.17
C TYR A 85 -4.28 -7.04 6.24
N SER A 86 -4.44 -6.40 7.40
CA SER A 86 -5.36 -6.83 8.46
C SER A 86 -6.82 -6.51 8.17
N GLY A 87 -7.09 -5.58 7.24
CA GLY A 87 -8.42 -5.02 6.96
C GLY A 87 -8.96 -4.08 8.05
N SER A 88 -8.22 -3.85 9.14
CA SER A 88 -8.70 -3.13 10.33
C SER A 88 -8.39 -1.64 10.33
N LEU A 89 -7.58 -1.13 9.40
CA LEU A 89 -7.22 0.28 9.36
C LEU A 89 -8.41 1.14 8.92
N SER A 90 -8.71 2.16 9.72
CA SER A 90 -9.75 3.16 9.44
C SER A 90 -9.28 4.22 8.45
N CYS A 91 -7.96 4.48 8.37
CA CYS A 91 -7.31 5.43 7.46
C CYS A 91 -5.92 4.91 7.04
N LEU A 92 -5.33 5.52 6.00
CA LEU A 92 -4.01 5.20 5.48
C LEU A 92 -3.05 6.35 5.75
N ASN A 93 -1.86 6.04 6.27
CA ASN A 93 -0.80 7.02 6.44
C ASN A 93 0.27 6.83 5.37
N TRP A 94 0.44 7.82 4.50
CA TRP A 94 1.38 7.74 3.37
C TRP A 94 2.85 7.98 3.76
N ASN A 95 3.10 8.43 4.99
CA ASN A 95 4.45 8.65 5.50
C ASN A 95 4.98 7.47 6.35
N GLN A 96 4.28 6.33 6.34
CA GLN A 96 4.64 5.11 7.04
C GLN A 96 4.56 3.89 6.12
N GLY A 97 5.35 2.87 6.42
CA GLY A 97 5.32 1.55 5.81
C GLY A 97 4.09 0.73 6.24
N ALA A 98 4.12 -0.57 5.95
CA ALA A 98 3.02 -1.47 6.32
C ALA A 98 2.97 -1.79 7.83
N ASN A 99 4.10 -1.71 8.53
CA ASN A 99 4.25 -1.96 9.97
C ASN A 99 5.57 -1.35 10.47
N SER A 100 5.72 -1.27 11.80
CA SER A 100 6.91 -0.71 12.46
C SER A 100 8.22 -1.36 12.01
N ASP A 101 8.24 -2.68 11.85
CA ASP A 101 9.46 -3.40 11.51
C ASP A 101 9.88 -3.09 10.06
N SER A 102 8.90 -2.88 9.17
CA SER A 102 9.18 -2.45 7.79
C SER A 102 9.75 -1.02 7.75
N ASP A 103 9.32 -0.15 8.66
CA ASP A 103 9.86 1.21 8.80
C ASP A 103 11.30 1.17 9.34
N GLU A 104 11.54 0.40 10.40
CA GLU A 104 12.88 0.21 10.96
C GLU A 104 13.86 -0.39 9.95
N ASP A 105 13.43 -1.41 9.19
CA ASP A 105 14.24 -2.01 8.12
C ASP A 105 14.60 -0.97 7.04
N ALA A 106 13.65 -0.12 6.64
CA ALA A 106 13.89 0.92 5.65
C ALA A 106 14.89 1.98 6.14
N ASP A 107 14.76 2.40 7.41
CA ASP A 107 15.69 3.35 8.04
C ASP A 107 17.12 2.79 8.11
N PHE A 108 17.27 1.51 8.48
CA PHE A 108 18.58 0.87 8.55
C PHE A 108 19.20 0.62 7.17
N TRP A 109 18.42 0.21 6.17
CA TRP A 109 18.92 0.07 4.80
C TRP A 109 19.26 1.42 4.16
N GLY A 110 18.59 2.50 4.57
CA GLY A 110 18.91 3.86 4.12
C GLY A 110 20.31 4.35 4.50
N TYR A 111 20.97 3.71 5.47
CA TYR A 111 22.35 4.01 5.85
C TYR A 111 23.41 3.38 4.95
N GLN A 112 23.12 2.23 4.31
CA GLN A 112 24.09 1.47 3.53
C GLN A 112 24.39 2.11 2.17
#